data_AF-A0A7X7EQZ6-F1
#
_entry.id   AF-A0A7X7EQZ6-F1
#
_cell.length_a   1.000
_cell.length_b   1.000
_cell.length_c   1.000
_cell.angle_alpha   90.00
_cell.angle_beta   90.00
_cell.angle_gamma   90.00
#
_symmetry.space_group_name_H-M   'P 1'
#
loop_
_entity.id
_entity.type
_entity.pdbx_description
1 polymer ?
#
loop_
_entity_poly.entity_id
_entity_poly.type
_entity_poly.pdbx_seq_one_letter_code
_entity_poly.pdbx_strand_id
1 'polypeptide(L)'
;MKRGGCGSLFQSVLFLIIGCTFEPVRMSHGVEHFEYCMIDLDAGFVRTMARDGGTDSSVIIRYDDFRIDMPPKVRMNYNGLSDILQNVGITGKFPRGTSYFVRIDSGFPWFVGVTDTIVADQKLAGCFVSESPIPMGVCDLKSLSFGEMTVVTPPCLYFHQHWEIQMLGLPLWKERAVLIGLNLMEQFSYILFDNNQKQIEFGRKDIPFEPDTDRWFTYPISLVIDPQGQRRLQVDIPIAGENLHAWFDTGNPGELEVSSLLWQKIASRVQADSPKKGTIQYWQFGTVECEKIPVRYLQVGDLERKNIELIVLPDGKPFYEEYAAIGMSFFKNDVIVLDFNRRLLWLKQR
;
A
#
# COMPACT_ATOMS: atom_id res chain seq x y z
N MET A 1 19.83 32.52 -5.66
CA MET A 1 20.36 31.85 -4.45
C MET A 1 19.92 30.40 -4.49
N LYS A 2 20.88 29.48 -4.66
CA LYS A 2 20.66 28.03 -4.72
C LYS A 2 20.29 27.53 -3.31
N ARG A 3 19.10 26.94 -3.14
CA ARG A 3 18.81 26.07 -1.99
C ARG A 3 19.22 24.65 -2.39
N GLY A 4 20.46 24.31 -2.05
CA GLY A 4 21.00 22.96 -2.20
C GLY A 4 20.36 22.01 -1.19
N GLY A 5 20.13 20.78 -1.61
CA GLY A 5 19.55 19.71 -0.80
C GLY A 5 20.35 19.48 0.48
N CYS A 6 19.67 19.62 1.61
CA CYS A 6 20.13 19.23 2.93
C CYS A 6 18.99 18.44 3.61
N GLY A 7 18.48 17.42 2.93
CA GLY A 7 17.40 16.56 3.43
C GLY A 7 17.90 15.18 3.87
N SER A 8 18.72 14.53 3.03
CA SER A 8 19.12 13.14 3.28
C SER A 8 20.34 12.99 4.19
N LEU A 9 21.28 13.95 4.20
CA LEU A 9 22.48 13.85 5.05
C LEU A 9 22.18 14.13 6.53
N PHE A 10 21.20 14.99 6.82
CA PHE A 10 20.87 15.38 8.20
C PHE A 10 20.09 14.29 8.96
N GLN A 11 19.30 13.48 8.25
CA GLN A 11 18.67 12.30 8.84
C GLN A 11 19.74 11.24 9.17
N SER A 12 20.58 10.86 8.22
CA SER A 12 21.56 9.78 8.42
C SER A 12 22.63 10.06 9.49
N VAL A 13 23.04 11.33 9.68
CA VAL A 13 24.04 11.69 10.69
C VAL A 13 23.44 11.77 12.10
N LEU A 14 22.15 12.09 12.25
CA LEU A 14 21.50 12.11 13.58
C LEU A 14 21.22 10.69 14.10
N PHE A 15 20.90 9.73 13.21
CA PHE A 15 20.67 8.33 13.59
C PHE A 15 21.93 7.63 14.12
N LEU A 16 23.12 7.96 13.58
CA LEU A 16 24.41 7.35 13.96
C LEU A 16 24.97 7.83 15.30
N ILE A 17 24.60 9.02 15.77
CA ILE A 17 25.16 9.59 17.02
C ILE A 17 24.33 9.21 18.26
N ILE A 18 23.06 8.80 18.09
CA ILE A 18 22.09 8.62 19.20
C ILE A 18 21.54 7.18 19.29
N GLY A 19 22.08 6.22 18.51
CA GLY A 19 21.62 4.83 18.53
C GLY A 19 20.13 4.69 18.22
N CYS A 20 19.63 5.51 17.29
CA CYS A 20 18.25 5.41 16.84
C CYS A 20 18.17 4.44 15.66
N THR A 21 17.19 3.55 15.67
CA THR A 21 16.91 2.61 14.56
C THR A 21 15.47 2.78 14.08
N PHE A 22 15.23 2.45 12.81
CA PHE A 22 13.89 2.37 12.22
C PHE A 22 13.82 1.07 11.43
N GLU A 23 13.13 0.08 11.98
CA GLU A 23 13.13 -1.28 11.45
C GLU A 23 11.80 -1.99 11.73
N PRO A 24 11.46 -3.02 10.95
CA PRO A 24 10.32 -3.88 11.25
C PRO A 24 10.63 -4.75 12.49
N VAL A 25 9.78 -4.66 13.50
CA VAL A 25 9.84 -5.42 14.74
C VAL A 25 8.63 -6.36 14.81
N ARG A 26 8.81 -7.55 15.39
CA ARG A 26 7.73 -8.51 15.64
C ARG A 26 7.32 -8.47 17.10
N MET A 27 6.03 -8.59 17.39
CA MET A 27 5.59 -8.80 18.77
C MET A 27 6.11 -10.13 19.35
N SER A 28 6.73 -10.06 20.53
CA SER A 28 7.39 -11.16 21.22
C SER A 28 6.47 -11.96 22.16
N HIS A 29 5.20 -12.16 21.77
CA HIS A 29 4.08 -12.76 22.53
C HIS A 29 3.17 -11.71 23.19
N GLY A 30 1.88 -11.73 22.81
CA GLY A 30 0.89 -10.79 23.36
C GLY A 30 -0.50 -10.85 22.71
N VAL A 31 -0.67 -11.62 21.64
CA VAL A 31 -1.99 -11.96 21.10
C VAL A 31 -2.30 -13.38 21.54
N GLU A 32 -3.51 -13.64 22.06
CA GLU A 32 -3.99 -15.01 22.22
C GLU A 32 -4.08 -15.64 20.83
N HIS A 33 -3.05 -16.40 20.47
CA HIS A 33 -2.99 -17.08 19.19
C HIS A 33 -3.70 -18.42 19.31
N PHE A 34 -4.75 -18.63 18.51
CA PHE A 34 -5.24 -19.98 18.24
C PHE A 34 -4.21 -20.66 17.32
N GLU A 35 -3.70 -21.83 17.73
CA GLU A 35 -2.59 -22.52 17.04
C GLU A 35 -2.99 -23.13 15.68
N TYR A 36 -4.28 -23.32 15.41
CA TYR A 36 -4.76 -23.90 14.15
C TYR A 36 -5.89 -23.08 13.52
N CYS A 37 -5.66 -22.72 12.26
CA CYS A 37 -6.59 -22.01 11.40
C CYS A 37 -6.89 -22.79 10.13
N MET A 38 -8.18 -22.99 9.84
CA MET A 38 -8.63 -23.29 8.48
C MET A 38 -9.25 -22.03 7.90
N ILE A 39 -8.57 -21.43 6.93
CA ILE A 39 -9.06 -20.28 6.18
C ILE A 39 -9.79 -20.84 4.95
N ASP A 40 -11.10 -20.63 4.88
CA ASP A 40 -11.91 -20.91 3.69
C ASP A 40 -12.49 -19.58 3.18
N LEU A 41 -11.72 -18.91 2.32
CA LEU A 41 -12.13 -17.62 1.76
C LEU A 41 -13.33 -17.74 0.82
N ASP A 42 -13.50 -18.91 0.17
CA ASP A 42 -14.61 -19.17 -0.74
C ASP A 42 -15.93 -19.40 0.03
N ALA A 43 -15.85 -19.94 1.25
CA ALA A 43 -16.98 -20.09 2.14
C ALA A 43 -17.31 -18.83 2.97
N GLY A 44 -16.52 -17.76 2.88
CA GLY A 44 -16.78 -16.49 3.58
C GLY A 44 -16.49 -16.50 5.08
N PHE A 45 -15.77 -17.50 5.60
CA PHE A 45 -15.40 -17.55 7.01
C PHE A 45 -14.03 -18.21 7.29
N VAL A 46 -13.46 -17.87 8.44
CA VAL A 46 -12.29 -18.57 9.01
C VAL A 46 -12.73 -19.34 10.24
N ARG A 47 -12.39 -20.63 10.32
CA ARG A 47 -12.62 -21.47 11.51
C ARG A 47 -11.30 -21.71 12.23
N THR A 48 -11.23 -21.32 13.50
CA THR A 48 -10.11 -21.68 14.38
C THR A 48 -10.45 -22.90 15.23
N MET A 49 -9.46 -23.71 15.61
CA MET A 49 -9.61 -24.81 16.58
C MET A 49 -8.54 -24.70 17.67
N ALA A 50 -8.92 -24.93 18.93
CA ALA A 50 -7.99 -25.01 20.05
C ALA A 50 -7.28 -26.38 20.11
N ARG A 51 -6.06 -26.39 20.64
CA ARG A 51 -5.13 -27.55 20.64
C ARG A 51 -5.59 -28.73 21.48
N ASP A 52 -6.37 -28.48 22.53
CA ASP A 52 -6.71 -29.49 23.51
C ASP A 52 -8.17 -29.90 23.29
N GLY A 53 -8.40 -31.19 23.01
CA GLY A 53 -9.72 -31.80 22.74
C GLY A 53 -10.73 -31.76 23.91
N GLY A 54 -10.76 -30.67 24.67
CA GLY A 54 -11.76 -30.33 25.67
C GLY A 54 -12.50 -29.05 25.26
N THR A 55 -13.79 -29.22 24.93
CA THR A 55 -14.78 -28.16 24.61
C THR A 55 -14.42 -27.22 23.46
N ASP A 56 -15.17 -27.37 22.35
CA ASP A 56 -15.16 -26.55 21.12
C ASP A 56 -15.14 -25.03 21.37
N SER A 57 -13.96 -24.45 21.59
CA SER A 57 -13.76 -23.00 21.50
C SER A 57 -13.29 -22.65 20.09
N SER A 58 -14.15 -22.90 19.11
CA SER A 58 -13.92 -22.44 17.73
C SER A 58 -14.32 -20.98 17.59
N VAL A 59 -13.38 -20.10 17.24
CA VAL A 59 -13.73 -18.75 16.76
C VAL A 59 -14.03 -18.88 15.28
N ILE A 60 -15.27 -18.58 14.90
CA ILE A 60 -15.68 -18.48 13.51
C ILE A 60 -15.69 -17.00 13.16
N ILE A 61 -14.71 -16.55 12.38
CA ILE A 61 -14.71 -15.21 11.81
C ILE A 61 -15.56 -15.27 10.54
N ARG A 62 -16.73 -14.63 10.53
CA ARG A 62 -17.61 -14.58 9.36
C ARG A 62 -17.55 -13.21 8.72
N TYR A 63 -17.54 -13.18 7.40
CA TYR A 63 -17.60 -11.95 6.60
C TYR A 63 -18.96 -11.75 5.92
N ASP A 64 -19.96 -12.56 6.28
CA ASP A 64 -21.31 -12.57 5.71
C ASP A 64 -22.00 -11.19 5.74
N ASP A 65 -21.65 -10.35 6.73
CA ASP A 65 -22.24 -9.02 6.92
C ASP A 65 -21.40 -7.88 6.30
N PHE A 66 -20.37 -8.21 5.50
CA PHE A 66 -19.51 -7.20 4.88
C PHE A 66 -20.31 -6.19 4.08
N ARG A 67 -20.14 -4.90 4.43
CA ARG A 67 -20.74 -3.78 3.71
C ARG A 67 -19.95 -2.50 3.92
N ILE A 68 -20.22 -1.53 3.06
CA ILE A 68 -19.69 -0.16 3.15
C ILE A 68 -20.87 0.78 3.29
N ASP A 69 -21.01 1.36 4.47
CA ASP A 69 -22.02 2.37 4.77
C ASP A 69 -21.40 3.76 4.50
N MET A 70 -21.87 4.44 3.46
CA MET A 70 -21.35 5.76 3.06
C MET A 70 -22.39 6.62 2.33
N PRO A 71 -22.28 7.96 2.39
CA PRO A 71 -22.98 8.85 1.46
C PRO A 71 -22.49 8.63 0.01
N PRO A 72 -23.14 9.24 -1.01
CA PRO A 72 -22.77 9.05 -2.42
C PRO A 72 -21.28 9.27 -2.73
N LYS A 73 -20.66 10.22 -2.04
CA LYS A 73 -19.23 10.55 -2.14
C LYS A 73 -18.70 10.90 -0.76
N VAL A 74 -17.48 10.45 -0.45
CA VAL A 74 -16.76 10.84 0.78
C VAL A 74 -15.42 11.42 0.40
N ARG A 75 -15.14 12.65 0.82
CA ARG A 75 -13.87 13.35 0.58
C ARG A 75 -13.15 13.64 1.88
N MET A 76 -11.83 13.41 1.90
CA MET A 76 -10.99 13.57 3.08
C MET A 76 -9.64 14.17 2.71
N ASN A 77 -9.02 14.88 3.66
CA ASN A 77 -7.64 15.33 3.51
C ASN A 77 -6.67 14.19 3.83
N TYR A 78 -5.50 14.23 3.19
CA TYR A 78 -4.39 13.33 3.52
C TYR A 78 -3.95 13.54 4.96
N ASN A 79 -3.48 12.47 5.58
CA ASN A 79 -2.84 12.54 6.88
C ASN A 79 -1.44 13.17 6.73
N GLY A 80 -0.98 13.95 7.72
CA GLY A 80 0.36 14.58 7.66
C GLY A 80 1.53 13.59 7.53
N LEU A 81 1.35 12.33 7.93
CA LEU A 81 2.34 11.27 7.74
C LEU A 81 2.50 10.87 6.26
N SER A 82 1.53 11.16 5.39
CA SER A 82 1.58 10.82 3.96
C SER A 82 2.78 11.44 3.25
N ASP A 83 3.11 12.71 3.54
CA ASP A 83 4.26 13.38 2.93
C ASP A 83 5.60 12.81 3.43
N ILE A 84 5.64 12.33 4.68
CA ILE A 84 6.84 11.72 5.27
C ILE A 84 7.07 10.32 4.69
N LEU A 85 5.99 9.54 4.58
CA LEU A 85 6.03 8.17 4.09
C LEU A 85 6.06 8.08 2.56
N GLN A 86 5.80 9.19 1.85
CA GLN A 86 5.67 9.26 0.39
C GLN A 86 4.52 8.40 -0.18
N ASN A 87 3.48 8.19 0.64
CA ASN A 87 2.35 7.32 0.33
C ASN A 87 1.04 8.08 0.47
N VAL A 88 -0.02 7.63 -0.19
CA VAL A 88 -1.36 8.18 0.08
C VAL A 88 -1.91 7.54 1.35
N GLY A 89 -2.34 8.40 2.28
CA GLY A 89 -3.01 7.93 3.47
C GLY A 89 -3.92 8.96 4.10
N ILE A 90 -4.87 8.46 4.87
CA ILE A 90 -5.88 9.25 5.57
C ILE A 90 -5.92 8.88 7.05
N THR A 91 -6.72 9.62 7.81
CA THR A 91 -6.97 9.30 9.21
C THR A 91 -8.25 8.48 9.32
N GLY A 92 -8.15 7.31 9.94
CA GLY A 92 -9.28 6.48 10.32
C GLY A 92 -9.57 6.55 11.81
N LYS A 93 -10.73 6.02 12.22
CA LYS A 93 -11.15 5.90 13.62
C LYS A 93 -11.79 4.55 13.89
N PHE A 94 -11.41 3.94 15.01
CA PHE A 94 -12.10 2.77 15.55
C PHE A 94 -13.37 3.21 16.28
N PRO A 95 -14.34 2.31 16.55
CA PRO A 95 -15.58 2.63 17.25
C PRO A 95 -15.39 3.35 18.59
N ARG A 96 -14.26 3.11 19.28
CA ARG A 96 -13.93 3.75 20.57
C ARG A 96 -13.21 5.10 20.43
N GLY A 97 -13.11 5.64 19.22
CA GLY A 97 -12.56 6.98 18.93
C GLY A 97 -11.06 7.03 18.68
N THR A 98 -10.31 5.95 18.91
CA THR A 98 -8.87 5.88 18.63
C THR A 98 -8.60 6.12 17.15
N SER A 99 -7.77 7.12 16.85
CA SER A 99 -7.37 7.45 15.48
C SER A 99 -6.16 6.64 15.04
N TYR A 100 -6.09 6.30 13.76
CA TYR A 100 -4.99 5.54 13.17
C TYR A 100 -4.69 6.03 11.75
N PHE A 101 -3.47 5.76 11.30
CA PHE A 101 -3.06 6.02 9.93
C PHE A 101 -3.59 4.93 9.01
N VAL A 102 -4.13 5.34 7.87
CA VAL A 102 -4.75 4.46 6.90
C VAL A 102 -4.01 4.62 5.59
N ARG A 103 -3.27 3.60 5.19
CA ARG A 103 -2.60 3.57 3.90
C ARG A 103 -3.57 3.05 2.84
N ILE A 104 -3.66 3.75 1.71
CA ILE A 104 -4.41 3.28 0.54
C ILE A 104 -3.40 2.57 -0.37
N ASP A 105 -3.56 1.28 -0.58
CA ASP A 105 -2.51 0.42 -1.11
C ASP A 105 -3.07 -0.57 -2.15
N SER A 106 -3.09 -0.17 -3.42
CA SER A 106 -3.47 -1.06 -4.53
C SER A 106 -2.44 -2.16 -4.81
N GLY A 107 -1.22 -2.06 -4.25
CA GLY A 107 -0.23 -3.12 -4.24
C GLY A 107 -0.57 -4.23 -3.23
N PHE A 108 -1.38 -3.94 -2.21
CA PHE A 108 -1.85 -4.93 -1.25
C PHE A 108 -3.12 -5.64 -1.75
N PRO A 109 -3.09 -6.96 -2.04
CA PRO A 109 -4.20 -7.65 -2.72
C PRO A 109 -5.45 -7.88 -1.86
N TRP A 110 -5.40 -7.65 -0.55
CA TRP A 110 -6.50 -8.01 0.36
C TRP A 110 -7.50 -6.84 0.55
N PHE A 111 -8.48 -6.99 1.45
CA PHE A 111 -9.48 -5.96 1.74
C PHE A 111 -8.88 -5.01 2.77
N VAL A 112 -8.53 -5.54 3.94
CA VAL A 112 -7.91 -4.78 5.02
C VAL A 112 -6.69 -5.52 5.57
N GLY A 113 -5.62 -4.77 5.81
CA GLY A 113 -4.44 -5.20 6.54
C GLY A 113 -4.29 -4.38 7.82
N VAL A 114 -3.86 -4.99 8.92
CA VAL A 114 -3.53 -4.26 10.16
C VAL A 114 -2.21 -4.72 10.75
N THR A 115 -1.52 -3.84 11.48
CA THR A 115 -0.33 -4.24 12.26
C THR A 115 -0.73 -5.05 13.51
N ASP A 116 0.20 -5.85 14.03
CA ASP A 116 0.05 -6.55 15.31
C ASP A 116 -0.25 -5.59 16.48
N THR A 117 0.29 -4.36 16.44
CA THR A 117 -0.02 -3.30 17.40
C THR A 117 -1.50 -2.92 17.40
N ILE A 118 -2.16 -2.88 16.24
CA ILE A 118 -3.60 -2.63 16.14
C ILE A 118 -4.39 -3.80 16.74
N VAL A 119 -3.98 -5.04 16.44
CA VAL A 119 -4.59 -6.24 17.01
C VAL A 119 -4.53 -6.21 18.53
N ALA A 120 -3.36 -5.88 19.10
CA ALA A 120 -3.16 -5.78 20.54
C ALA A 120 -3.96 -4.61 21.15
N ASP A 121 -3.85 -3.41 20.59
CA ASP A 121 -4.49 -2.19 21.11
C ASP A 121 -6.03 -2.31 21.09
N GLN A 122 -6.58 -2.94 20.06
CA GLN A 122 -8.03 -3.13 19.91
C GLN A 122 -8.54 -4.48 20.46
N LYS A 123 -7.63 -5.34 20.94
CA LYS A 123 -7.94 -6.71 21.40
C LYS A 123 -8.74 -7.50 20.37
N LEU A 124 -8.31 -7.46 19.11
CA LEU A 124 -8.98 -8.19 18.03
C LEU A 124 -8.77 -9.69 18.22
N ALA A 125 -9.84 -10.46 18.10
CA ALA A 125 -9.72 -11.91 17.98
C ALA A 125 -9.05 -12.22 16.64
N GLY A 126 -8.16 -13.20 16.60
CA GLY A 126 -7.42 -13.49 15.39
C GLY A 126 -6.68 -14.80 15.50
N CYS A 127 -6.08 -15.20 14.39
CA CYS A 127 -5.43 -16.49 14.29
C CYS A 127 -4.25 -16.40 13.34
N PHE A 128 -3.15 -17.01 13.75
CA PHE A 128 -1.88 -16.94 13.04
C PHE A 128 -1.79 -18.03 11.96
N VAL A 129 -1.19 -17.70 10.83
CA VAL A 129 -0.94 -18.63 9.72
C VAL A 129 0.56 -18.90 9.68
N SER A 130 0.98 -20.06 10.17
CA SER A 130 2.39 -20.39 10.40
C SER A 130 3.23 -20.64 9.15
N GLU A 131 2.62 -20.85 7.98
CA GLU A 131 3.33 -21.27 6.75
C GLU A 131 3.62 -20.13 5.75
N SER A 132 3.36 -18.87 6.11
CA SER A 132 3.63 -17.74 5.22
C SER A 132 5.08 -17.21 5.36
N PRO A 133 5.78 -16.88 4.26
CA PRO A 133 7.10 -16.25 4.30
C PRO A 133 7.09 -14.88 5.00
N ILE A 134 5.94 -14.21 5.04
CA ILE A 134 5.68 -13.03 5.87
C ILE A 134 4.73 -13.48 6.99
N PRO A 135 5.15 -13.48 8.27
CA PRO A 135 4.29 -13.84 9.39
C PRO A 135 2.99 -13.04 9.39
N MET A 136 1.87 -13.71 9.16
CA MET A 136 0.57 -13.08 9.02
C MET A 136 -0.51 -13.96 9.64
N GLY A 137 -1.68 -13.37 9.84
CA GLY A 137 -2.85 -14.07 10.32
C GLY A 137 -4.12 -13.36 9.89
N VAL A 138 -5.25 -13.91 10.25
CA VAL A 138 -6.56 -13.27 10.05
C VAL A 138 -7.04 -12.64 11.35
N CYS A 139 -7.81 -11.57 11.25
CA CYS A 139 -8.36 -10.86 12.40
C CYS A 139 -9.86 -10.63 12.26
N ASP A 140 -10.59 -10.63 13.38
CA ASP A 140 -12.01 -10.29 13.44
C ASP A 140 -12.16 -8.79 13.67
N LEU A 141 -12.25 -8.05 12.56
CA LEU A 141 -12.39 -6.60 12.58
C LEU A 141 -13.85 -6.21 12.37
N LYS A 142 -14.51 -5.75 13.44
CA LYS A 142 -15.94 -5.42 13.39
C LYS A 142 -16.29 -4.23 12.50
N SER A 143 -15.48 -3.18 12.54
CA SER A 143 -15.71 -2.01 11.70
C SER A 143 -14.51 -1.06 11.70
N LEU A 144 -14.36 -0.32 10.61
CA LEU A 144 -13.41 0.79 10.45
C LEU A 144 -14.17 2.01 9.94
N SER A 145 -13.87 3.22 10.44
CA SER A 145 -14.47 4.45 9.92
C SER A 145 -13.42 5.41 9.36
N PHE A 146 -13.73 6.03 8.23
CA PHE A 146 -12.90 7.01 7.53
C PHE A 146 -13.80 8.15 7.06
N GLY A 147 -13.63 9.35 7.62
CA GLY A 147 -14.57 10.44 7.34
C GLY A 147 -16.01 10.03 7.69
N GLU A 148 -16.92 10.14 6.72
CA GLU A 148 -18.33 9.74 6.83
C GLU A 148 -18.62 8.31 6.33
N MET A 149 -17.58 7.54 6.02
CA MET A 149 -17.69 6.15 5.59
C MET A 149 -17.39 5.19 6.74
N THR A 150 -18.16 4.12 6.83
CA THR A 150 -17.90 2.98 7.72
C THR A 150 -17.86 1.69 6.92
N VAL A 151 -16.75 0.95 7.04
CA VAL A 151 -16.59 -0.41 6.51
C VAL A 151 -16.91 -1.39 7.63
N VAL A 152 -17.92 -2.22 7.45
CA VAL A 152 -18.42 -3.17 8.46
C VAL A 152 -17.93 -4.58 8.12
N THR A 153 -17.42 -5.28 9.14
CA THR A 153 -16.90 -6.65 9.07
C THR A 153 -16.04 -6.95 7.82
N PRO A 154 -15.09 -6.07 7.44
CA PRO A 154 -14.22 -6.37 6.32
C PRO A 154 -13.36 -7.58 6.63
N PRO A 155 -13.10 -8.43 5.63
CA PRO A 155 -12.03 -9.39 5.77
C PRO A 155 -10.70 -8.70 6.11
N CYS A 156 -10.08 -9.17 7.19
CA CYS A 156 -8.90 -8.55 7.76
C CYS A 156 -7.77 -9.56 7.83
N LEU A 157 -6.63 -9.21 7.21
CA LEU A 157 -5.35 -9.74 7.62
C LEU A 157 -4.74 -8.87 8.71
N TYR A 158 -4.03 -9.51 9.62
CA TYR A 158 -3.02 -8.82 10.38
C TYR A 158 -1.64 -9.37 10.05
N PHE A 159 -0.65 -8.51 10.11
CA PHE A 159 0.73 -8.91 9.95
C PHE A 159 1.36 -8.95 11.32
N HIS A 160 2.12 -10.00 11.60
CA HIS A 160 2.79 -10.20 12.87
C HIS A 160 4.11 -9.41 12.91
N GLN A 161 4.03 -8.14 12.51
CA GLN A 161 5.10 -7.15 12.52
C GLN A 161 4.52 -5.73 12.47
N HIS A 162 5.33 -4.77 12.93
CA HIS A 162 5.10 -3.33 12.80
C HIS A 162 6.44 -2.62 12.65
N TRP A 163 6.45 -1.43 12.07
CA TRP A 163 7.62 -0.58 12.09
C TRP A 163 7.78 0.12 13.45
N GLU A 164 9.00 0.16 13.97
CA GLU A 164 9.31 0.80 15.25
C GLU A 164 10.47 1.79 15.08
N ILE A 165 10.35 2.98 15.70
CA ILE A 165 11.50 3.86 15.93
C ILE A 165 11.99 3.56 17.34
N GLN A 166 13.25 3.12 17.45
CA GLN A 166 13.90 2.91 18.73
C GLN A 166 14.98 3.96 18.98
N MET A 167 15.26 4.24 20.25
CA MET A 167 16.42 5.00 20.70
C MET A 167 17.09 4.24 21.84
N LEU A 168 18.36 3.88 21.65
CA LEU A 168 19.11 3.07 22.62
C LEU A 168 18.39 1.75 22.99
N GLY A 169 17.73 1.12 22.01
CA GLY A 169 16.97 -0.12 22.19
C GLY A 169 15.59 0.03 22.84
N LEU A 170 15.14 1.26 23.11
CA LEU A 170 13.82 1.54 23.67
C LEU A 170 12.84 2.03 22.59
N PRO A 171 11.61 1.48 22.51
CA PRO A 171 10.59 1.92 21.56
C PRO A 171 10.13 3.34 21.83
N LEU A 172 10.41 4.28 20.93
CA LEU A 172 9.87 5.65 20.98
C LEU A 172 8.55 5.78 20.22
N TRP A 173 8.41 5.01 19.14
CA TRP A 173 7.21 5.03 18.31
C TRP A 173 6.98 3.66 17.71
N LYS A 174 5.71 3.25 17.66
CA LYS A 174 5.26 2.01 17.02
C LYS A 174 4.21 2.34 15.99
N GLU A 175 4.38 1.78 14.80
CA GLU A 175 3.42 1.91 13.73
C GLU A 175 2.08 1.32 14.16
N ARG A 176 1.03 2.11 13.92
CA ARG A 176 -0.38 1.73 14.09
C ARG A 176 -1.06 1.99 12.76
N ALA A 177 -0.88 1.05 11.84
CA ALA A 177 -1.31 1.22 10.47
C ALA A 177 -2.45 0.25 10.14
N VAL A 178 -3.41 0.79 9.39
CA VAL A 178 -4.41 0.02 8.65
C VAL A 178 -4.12 0.22 7.17
N LEU A 179 -4.10 -0.87 6.41
CA LEU A 179 -3.94 -0.88 4.97
C LEU A 179 -5.32 -1.15 4.35
N ILE A 180 -5.73 -0.31 3.41
CA ILE A 180 -6.88 -0.53 2.54
C ILE A 180 -6.34 -1.10 1.24
N GLY A 181 -6.59 -2.38 1.03
CA GLY A 181 -6.07 -3.10 -0.12
C GLY A 181 -7.01 -3.08 -1.33
N LEU A 182 -6.51 -3.62 -2.43
CA LEU A 182 -7.13 -3.64 -3.74
C LEU A 182 -8.55 -4.21 -3.75
N ASN A 183 -8.82 -5.28 -2.99
CA ASN A 183 -10.14 -5.90 -2.99
C ASN A 183 -11.21 -5.02 -2.33
N LEU A 184 -10.83 -4.20 -1.34
CA LEU A 184 -11.73 -3.21 -0.75
C LEU A 184 -11.83 -1.97 -1.67
N MET A 185 -10.73 -1.56 -2.30
CA MET A 185 -10.72 -0.45 -3.25
C MET A 185 -11.69 -0.68 -4.43
N GLU A 186 -11.77 -1.90 -4.95
CA GLU A 186 -12.69 -2.28 -6.03
C GLU A 186 -14.18 -2.22 -5.62
N GLN A 187 -14.49 -2.13 -4.31
CA GLN A 187 -15.87 -1.94 -3.88
C GLN A 187 -16.39 -0.51 -4.09
N PHE A 188 -15.51 0.42 -4.45
CA PHE A 188 -15.88 1.78 -4.85
C PHE A 188 -16.05 1.86 -6.36
N SER A 189 -16.92 2.75 -6.85
CA SER A 189 -16.99 3.02 -8.28
C SER A 189 -15.67 3.62 -8.77
N TYR A 190 -15.15 4.56 -7.97
CA TYR A 190 -13.89 5.22 -8.24
C TYR A 190 -13.22 5.71 -6.97
N ILE A 191 -11.91 5.93 -7.05
CA ILE A 191 -11.12 6.61 -6.04
C ILE A 191 -10.33 7.72 -6.73
N LEU A 192 -10.58 8.97 -6.32
CA LEU A 192 -9.88 10.15 -6.82
C LEU A 192 -8.80 10.57 -5.83
N PHE A 193 -7.58 10.75 -6.33
CA PHE A 193 -6.42 11.26 -5.62
C PHE A 193 -6.09 12.66 -6.17
N ASP A 194 -6.43 13.70 -5.43
CA ASP A 194 -6.01 15.07 -5.73
C ASP A 194 -4.73 15.37 -4.93
N ASN A 195 -3.58 15.04 -5.53
CA ASN A 195 -2.30 15.23 -4.85
C ASN A 195 -1.92 16.71 -4.73
N ASN A 196 -2.55 17.60 -5.50
CA ASN A 196 -2.34 19.04 -5.41
C ASN A 196 -3.02 19.62 -4.18
N GLN A 197 -4.27 19.22 -3.94
CA GLN A 197 -5.04 19.63 -2.76
C GLN A 197 -4.82 18.72 -1.55
N LYS A 198 -4.06 17.64 -1.70
CA LYS A 198 -3.83 16.61 -0.68
C LYS A 198 -5.15 16.02 -0.18
N GLN A 199 -6.00 15.63 -1.13
CA GLN A 199 -7.33 15.09 -0.87
C GLN A 199 -7.54 13.77 -1.58
N ILE A 200 -8.30 12.89 -0.94
CA ILE A 200 -8.85 11.68 -1.54
C ILE A 200 -10.37 11.75 -1.55
N GLU A 201 -10.99 11.22 -2.59
CA GLU A 201 -12.43 11.03 -2.67
C GLU A 201 -12.77 9.59 -3.06
N PHE A 202 -13.74 9.02 -2.37
CA PHE A 202 -14.32 7.72 -2.65
C PHE A 202 -15.73 7.91 -3.22
N GLY A 203 -15.97 7.36 -4.41
CA GLY A 203 -17.31 7.28 -5.00
C GLY A 203 -17.99 5.97 -4.64
N ARG A 204 -19.23 6.05 -4.15
CA ARG A 204 -20.04 4.85 -3.88
C ARG A 204 -20.22 4.03 -5.17
N LYS A 205 -20.37 2.70 -5.06
CA LYS A 205 -20.33 1.76 -6.19
C LYS A 205 -21.31 2.07 -7.33
N ASP A 206 -22.45 2.66 -7.01
CA ASP A 206 -23.52 3.07 -7.92
C ASP A 206 -23.37 4.50 -8.47
N ILE A 207 -22.35 5.25 -8.05
CA ILE A 207 -22.10 6.64 -8.45
C ILE A 207 -20.89 6.69 -9.38
N PRO A 208 -21.09 6.84 -10.71
CA PRO A 208 -19.98 6.88 -11.66
C PRO A 208 -19.10 8.12 -11.45
N PHE A 209 -17.84 8.01 -11.86
CA PHE A 209 -17.00 9.20 -12.00
C PHE A 209 -17.48 10.04 -13.19
N GLU A 210 -17.63 11.34 -12.94
CA GLU A 210 -18.00 12.34 -13.94
C GLU A 210 -16.85 13.35 -14.06
N PRO A 211 -16.05 13.31 -15.15
CA PRO A 211 -14.98 14.26 -15.35
C PRO A 211 -15.56 15.66 -15.53
N ASP A 212 -14.93 16.65 -14.88
CA ASP A 212 -15.36 18.05 -14.86
C ASP A 212 -15.10 18.81 -16.18
N THR A 213 -14.24 18.26 -17.04
CA THR A 213 -13.72 18.88 -18.26
C THR A 213 -13.30 17.78 -19.24
N ASP A 214 -13.04 18.13 -20.51
CA ASP A 214 -12.47 17.19 -21.50
C ASP A 214 -10.95 16.97 -21.32
N ARG A 215 -10.34 17.53 -20.27
CA ARG A 215 -8.88 17.56 -20.05
C ARG A 215 -8.38 16.35 -19.25
N TRP A 216 -8.76 15.15 -19.67
CA TRP A 216 -8.31 13.92 -19.02
C TRP A 216 -7.69 12.95 -20.02
N PHE A 217 -6.49 12.47 -19.70
CA PHE A 217 -5.93 11.28 -20.35
C PHE A 217 -6.47 10.03 -19.67
N THR A 218 -6.65 8.97 -20.44
CA THR A 218 -7.18 7.70 -19.93
C THR A 218 -6.30 6.55 -20.32
N TYR A 219 -6.01 5.67 -19.36
CA TYR A 219 -5.29 4.43 -19.59
C TYR A 219 -6.13 3.25 -19.11
N PRO A 220 -6.22 2.15 -19.87
CA PRO A 220 -6.89 0.95 -19.41
C PRO A 220 -6.25 0.41 -18.13
N ILE A 221 -7.09 -0.04 -17.20
CA ILE A 221 -6.65 -0.83 -16.05
C ILE A 221 -7.27 -2.22 -16.10
N SER A 222 -6.54 -3.19 -15.55
CA SER A 222 -7.02 -4.56 -15.40
C SER A 222 -6.58 -5.14 -14.06
N LEU A 223 -7.33 -6.14 -13.59
CA LEU A 223 -7.01 -6.87 -12.38
C LEU A 223 -6.45 -8.22 -12.82
N VAL A 224 -5.16 -8.41 -12.57
CA VAL A 224 -4.41 -9.59 -13.03
C VAL A 224 -3.94 -10.40 -11.83
N ILE A 225 -3.62 -11.67 -12.07
CA ILE A 225 -2.95 -12.52 -11.08
C ILE A 225 -1.48 -12.57 -11.45
N ASP A 226 -0.60 -12.16 -10.54
CA ASP A 226 0.84 -12.23 -10.73
C ASP A 226 1.37 -13.68 -10.62
N PRO A 227 2.64 -13.94 -10.96
CA PRO A 227 3.17 -15.31 -10.90
C PRO A 227 3.26 -15.92 -9.49
N GLN A 228 3.05 -15.16 -8.40
CA GLN A 228 2.88 -15.70 -7.03
C GLN A 228 1.39 -15.91 -6.66
N GLY A 229 0.48 -15.79 -7.62
CA GLY A 229 -0.94 -15.96 -7.37
C GLY A 229 -1.60 -14.76 -6.68
N GLN A 230 -0.92 -13.61 -6.58
CA GLN A 230 -1.46 -12.42 -5.94
C GLN A 230 -2.16 -11.53 -6.95
N ARG A 231 -3.31 -10.96 -6.54
CA ARG A 231 -4.04 -10.01 -7.36
C ARG A 231 -3.31 -8.68 -7.45
N ARG A 232 -3.15 -8.13 -8.65
CA ARG A 232 -2.50 -6.83 -8.89
C ARG A 232 -3.40 -5.94 -9.74
N LEU A 233 -3.31 -4.64 -9.49
CA LEU A 233 -3.86 -3.62 -10.38
C LEU A 233 -2.82 -3.30 -11.45
N GLN A 234 -3.09 -3.73 -12.67
CA GLN A 234 -2.27 -3.41 -13.83
C GLN A 234 -2.84 -2.18 -14.54
N VAL A 235 -1.95 -1.30 -14.99
CA VAL A 235 -2.26 -0.21 -15.92
C VAL A 235 -1.49 -0.42 -17.22
N ASP A 236 -2.20 -0.26 -18.34
CA ASP A 236 -1.61 -0.30 -19.67
C ASP A 236 -1.22 1.13 -20.07
N ILE A 237 0.00 1.51 -19.70
CA ILE A 237 0.54 2.87 -19.92
C ILE A 237 1.94 2.79 -20.55
N PRO A 238 2.21 3.55 -21.62
CA PRO A 238 3.55 3.60 -22.20
C PRO A 238 4.57 4.13 -21.19
N ILE A 239 5.73 3.50 -21.05
CA ILE A 239 6.85 3.99 -20.24
C ILE A 239 8.08 4.05 -21.13
N ALA A 240 8.71 5.22 -21.23
CA ALA A 240 9.83 5.46 -22.16
C ALA A 240 9.50 5.07 -23.62
N GLY A 241 8.24 5.26 -24.02
CA GLY A 241 7.74 4.91 -25.36
C GLY A 241 7.53 3.41 -25.62
N GLU A 242 7.74 2.55 -24.62
CA GLU A 242 7.38 1.14 -24.69
C GLU A 242 6.02 0.89 -24.04
N ASN A 243 5.17 0.11 -24.70
CA ASN A 243 3.90 -0.32 -24.12
C ASN A 243 4.20 -1.40 -23.07
N LEU A 244 4.20 -1.01 -21.80
CA LEU A 244 4.48 -1.89 -20.68
C LEU A 244 3.22 -2.07 -19.84
N HIS A 245 3.12 -3.26 -19.26
CA HIS A 245 2.12 -3.58 -18.25
C HIS A 245 2.72 -3.28 -16.88
N ALA A 246 2.37 -2.12 -16.32
CA ALA A 246 2.90 -1.70 -15.02
C ALA A 246 1.88 -1.95 -13.92
N TRP A 247 2.34 -2.34 -12.74
CA TRP A 247 1.47 -2.34 -11.57
C TRP A 247 1.29 -0.91 -11.08
N PHE A 248 0.04 -0.52 -10.90
CA PHE A 248 -0.29 0.73 -10.24
C PHE A 248 -0.37 0.46 -8.75
N ASP A 249 0.65 0.85 -8.00
CA ASP A 249 0.80 0.53 -6.59
C ASP A 249 0.79 1.82 -5.75
N THR A 250 -0.35 2.14 -5.15
CA THR A 250 -0.48 3.35 -4.34
C THR A 250 0.25 3.29 -2.99
N GLY A 251 0.66 2.10 -2.56
CA GLY A 251 1.46 1.86 -1.36
C GLY A 251 2.97 1.88 -1.61
N ASN A 252 3.39 1.83 -2.87
CA ASN A 252 4.79 1.89 -3.27
C ASN A 252 5.37 3.30 -3.01
N PRO A 253 6.43 3.42 -2.20
CA PRO A 253 7.07 4.71 -1.91
C PRO A 253 7.88 5.27 -3.09
N GLY A 254 8.31 4.42 -4.03
CA GLY A 254 9.08 4.81 -5.21
C GLY A 254 8.28 5.58 -6.26
N GLU A 255 8.96 6.35 -7.11
CA GLU A 255 8.32 6.96 -8.29
C GLU A 255 8.07 5.89 -9.37
N LEU A 256 9.12 5.15 -9.74
CA LEU A 256 9.02 4.02 -10.67
C LEU A 256 10.02 2.94 -10.22
N GLU A 257 9.52 1.73 -10.05
CA GLU A 257 10.32 0.54 -9.82
C GLU A 257 10.30 -0.34 -11.07
N VAL A 258 11.45 -0.88 -11.44
CA VAL A 258 11.57 -1.85 -12.53
C VAL A 258 12.53 -2.98 -12.14
N SER A 259 12.34 -4.14 -12.74
CA SER A 259 13.30 -5.24 -12.65
C SER A 259 14.60 -4.89 -13.41
N SER A 260 15.70 -5.57 -13.08
CA SER A 260 16.99 -5.36 -13.77
C SER A 260 16.89 -5.73 -15.26
N LEU A 261 16.20 -6.81 -15.59
CA LEU A 261 15.92 -7.21 -16.97
C LEU A 261 15.12 -6.15 -17.73
N LEU A 262 14.08 -5.58 -17.12
CA LEU A 262 13.27 -4.54 -17.77
C LEU A 262 14.08 -3.25 -17.97
N TRP A 263 14.87 -2.86 -16.98
CA TRP A 263 15.75 -1.71 -17.09
C TRP A 263 16.68 -1.82 -18.30
N GLN A 264 17.31 -2.99 -18.52
CA GLN A 264 18.18 -3.21 -19.69
C GLN A 264 17.46 -2.97 -21.02
N LYS A 265 16.15 -3.26 -21.12
CA LYS A 265 15.36 -3.04 -22.33
C LYS A 265 15.09 -1.55 -22.59
N ILE A 266 14.78 -0.79 -21.55
CA ILE A 266 14.35 0.62 -21.68
C ILE A 266 15.49 1.63 -21.51
N ALA A 267 16.64 1.24 -20.95
CA ALA A 267 17.75 2.13 -20.60
C ALA A 267 18.22 2.98 -21.77
N SER A 268 18.30 2.42 -22.99
CA SER A 268 18.73 3.14 -24.19
C SER A 268 17.80 4.27 -24.63
N ARG A 269 16.56 4.30 -24.13
CA ARG A 269 15.52 5.27 -24.47
C ARG A 269 15.35 6.35 -23.43
N VAL A 270 16.04 6.20 -22.30
CA VAL A 270 15.93 7.07 -21.14
C VAL A 270 17.23 7.84 -20.97
N GLN A 271 17.14 9.15 -20.77
CA GLN A 271 18.31 9.95 -20.42
C GLN A 271 18.62 9.78 -18.94
N ALA A 272 19.38 8.74 -18.60
CA ALA A 272 19.77 8.41 -17.25
C ALA A 272 21.22 8.81 -16.94
N ASP A 273 21.46 9.21 -15.69
CA ASP A 273 22.79 9.35 -15.12
C ASP A 273 23.28 8.00 -14.58
N SER A 274 24.52 7.95 -14.10
CA SER A 274 25.11 6.72 -13.58
C SER A 274 24.32 6.13 -12.39
N PRO A 275 24.08 4.81 -12.38
CA PRO A 275 23.39 4.13 -11.29
C PRO A 275 24.20 4.24 -10.00
N LYS A 276 23.50 4.26 -8.87
CA LYS A 276 24.09 4.24 -7.53
C LYS A 276 23.51 3.08 -6.75
N LYS A 277 24.36 2.38 -6.00
CA LYS A 277 23.87 1.41 -5.02
C LYS A 277 23.03 2.12 -3.97
N GLY A 278 21.92 1.51 -3.59
CA GLY A 278 21.03 2.03 -2.58
C GLY A 278 20.18 0.93 -1.96
N THR A 279 19.24 1.37 -1.14
CA THR A 279 18.23 0.50 -0.54
C THR A 279 16.86 1.17 -0.64
N ILE A 280 15.83 0.33 -0.61
CA ILE A 280 14.43 0.73 -0.45
C ILE A 280 13.83 -0.05 0.71
N GLN A 281 12.91 0.58 1.45
CA GLN A 281 12.21 -0.05 2.55
C GLN A 281 10.85 -0.54 2.07
N TYR A 282 10.66 -1.86 2.05
CA TYR A 282 9.35 -2.47 1.87
C TYR A 282 8.73 -2.79 3.21
N TRP A 283 7.44 -2.56 3.29
CA TRP A 283 6.71 -2.82 4.52
C TRP A 283 6.71 -4.31 4.89
N GLN A 284 6.65 -5.19 3.88
CA GLN A 284 6.61 -6.65 4.03
C GLN A 284 8.00 -7.28 4.21
N PHE A 285 9.00 -6.78 3.49
CA PHE A 285 10.31 -7.42 3.36
C PHE A 285 11.44 -6.70 4.12
N GLY A 286 11.15 -5.54 4.71
CA GLY A 286 12.18 -4.69 5.30
C GLY A 286 13.06 -4.04 4.24
N THR A 287 14.35 -3.92 4.55
CA THR A 287 15.32 -3.25 3.67
C THR A 287 15.75 -4.17 2.53
N VAL A 288 15.58 -3.70 1.30
CA VAL A 288 15.99 -4.39 0.08
C VAL A 288 17.07 -3.58 -0.63
N GLU A 289 18.14 -4.25 -1.06
CA GLU A 289 19.18 -3.63 -1.90
C GLU A 289 18.65 -3.38 -3.32
N CYS A 290 19.01 -2.25 -3.89
CA CYS A 290 18.60 -1.84 -5.23
C CYS A 290 19.64 -0.94 -5.89
N GLU A 291 19.48 -0.69 -7.19
CA GLU A 291 20.14 0.43 -7.84
C GLU A 291 19.17 1.61 -7.96
N LYS A 292 19.67 2.80 -7.66
CA LYS A 292 18.95 4.06 -7.82
C LYS A 292 19.53 4.79 -9.01
N ILE A 293 18.70 5.05 -10.01
CA ILE A 293 19.08 5.62 -11.30
C ILE A 293 18.41 6.99 -11.44
N PRO A 294 19.18 8.08 -11.36
CA PRO A 294 18.65 9.40 -11.67
C PRO A 294 18.31 9.48 -13.16
N VAL A 295 17.05 9.79 -13.46
CA VAL A 295 16.56 9.94 -14.83
C VAL A 295 16.18 11.40 -15.05
N ARG A 296 16.83 12.04 -16.03
CA ARG A 296 16.64 13.47 -16.32
C ARG A 296 15.25 13.74 -16.89
N TYR A 297 14.78 12.85 -17.75
CA TYR A 297 13.49 12.93 -18.43
C TYR A 297 12.92 11.53 -18.58
N LEU A 298 11.67 11.33 -18.12
CA LEU A 298 10.91 10.12 -18.39
C LEU A 298 9.51 10.50 -18.86
N GLN A 299 9.08 9.87 -19.95
CA GLN A 299 7.70 9.91 -20.40
C GLN A 299 6.96 8.67 -19.87
N VAL A 300 5.83 8.89 -19.22
CA VAL A 300 4.88 7.85 -18.80
C VAL A 300 3.49 8.27 -19.30
N GLY A 301 3.00 7.56 -20.31
CA GLY A 301 1.85 7.97 -21.11
C GLY A 301 2.04 9.37 -21.69
N ASP A 302 1.10 10.24 -21.38
CA ASP A 302 1.05 11.64 -21.80
C ASP A 302 1.71 12.58 -20.78
N LEU A 303 2.29 12.03 -19.71
CA LEU A 303 3.01 12.80 -18.69
C LEU A 303 4.51 12.74 -18.92
N GLU A 304 5.12 13.91 -19.00
CA GLU A 304 6.58 14.06 -18.89
C GLU A 304 6.97 14.41 -17.45
N ARG A 305 7.98 13.71 -16.91
CA ARG A 305 8.61 14.01 -15.62
C ARG A 305 10.09 14.27 -15.80
N LYS A 306 10.60 15.20 -14.98
CA LYS A 306 12.00 15.59 -14.95
C LYS A 306 12.60 15.25 -13.61
N ASN A 307 13.87 14.83 -13.62
CA ASN A 307 14.66 14.52 -12.43
C ASN A 307 13.96 13.53 -11.49
N ILE A 308 13.58 12.37 -12.03
CA ILE A 308 12.99 11.29 -11.24
C ILE A 308 14.09 10.34 -10.76
N GLU A 309 13.82 9.61 -9.68
CA GLU A 309 14.65 8.48 -9.24
C GLU A 309 13.96 7.17 -9.63
N LEU A 310 14.53 6.46 -10.61
CA LEU A 310 14.08 5.12 -10.98
C LEU A 310 14.81 4.10 -10.10
N ILE A 311 14.04 3.16 -9.54
CA ILE A 311 14.56 2.11 -8.67
C ILE A 311 14.63 0.81 -9.48
N VAL A 312 15.83 0.25 -9.59
CA VAL A 312 16.05 -1.05 -10.23
C VAL A 312 16.23 -2.09 -9.15
N LEU A 313 15.30 -3.04 -9.11
CA LEU A 313 15.34 -4.16 -8.18
C LEU A 313 16.12 -5.32 -8.79
N PRO A 314 16.82 -6.11 -7.97
CA PRO A 314 17.41 -7.35 -8.44
C PRO A 314 16.32 -8.30 -8.96
N ASP A 315 16.61 -9.00 -10.05
CA ASP A 315 15.70 -10.04 -10.55
C ASP A 315 15.68 -11.24 -9.59
N GLY A 316 14.52 -11.87 -9.45
CA GLY A 316 14.31 -13.01 -8.57
C GLY A 316 13.61 -12.68 -7.25
N LYS A 317 13.24 -13.73 -6.51
CA LYS A 317 12.34 -13.61 -5.34
C LYS A 317 12.85 -12.58 -4.31
N PRO A 318 11.98 -11.70 -3.79
CA PRO A 318 10.52 -11.71 -3.95
C PRO A 318 10.00 -11.01 -5.23
N PHE A 319 10.88 -10.49 -6.08
CA PHE A 319 10.53 -9.75 -7.29
C PHE A 319 10.53 -10.65 -8.54
N TYR A 320 9.97 -10.15 -9.63
CA TYR A 320 9.81 -10.92 -10.87
C TYR A 320 10.68 -10.36 -11.98
N GLU A 321 11.05 -11.25 -12.89
CA GLU A 321 11.58 -10.86 -14.18
C GLU A 321 10.53 -10.02 -14.93
N GLU A 322 10.94 -8.90 -15.52
CA GLU A 322 10.08 -7.98 -16.28
C GLU A 322 8.96 -7.30 -15.50
N TYR A 323 9.19 -7.04 -14.21
CA TYR A 323 8.32 -6.24 -13.36
C TYR A 323 8.50 -4.74 -13.58
N ALA A 324 7.38 -3.99 -13.57
CA ALA A 324 7.34 -2.54 -13.36
C ALA A 324 6.23 -2.19 -12.37
N ALA A 325 6.49 -1.25 -11.45
CA ALA A 325 5.44 -0.60 -10.67
C ALA A 325 5.61 0.91 -10.61
N ILE A 326 4.49 1.61 -10.75
CA ILE A 326 4.43 3.07 -10.62
C ILE A 326 3.77 3.39 -9.28
N GLY A 327 4.50 4.13 -8.44
CA GLY A 327 4.01 4.59 -7.14
C GLY A 327 3.41 6.00 -7.19
N MET A 328 2.72 6.39 -6.12
CA MET A 328 2.07 7.71 -6.05
C MET A 328 3.05 8.89 -6.05
N SER A 329 4.32 8.64 -5.68
CA SER A 329 5.39 9.64 -5.76
C SER A 329 5.59 10.19 -7.18
N PHE A 330 5.38 9.37 -8.22
CA PHE A 330 5.47 9.81 -9.62
C PHE A 330 4.43 10.88 -9.96
N PHE A 331 3.29 10.81 -9.27
CA PHE A 331 2.10 11.62 -9.50
C PHE A 331 1.86 12.69 -8.42
N LYS A 332 2.89 13.02 -7.63
CA LYS A 332 2.80 13.90 -6.45
C LYS A 332 2.19 15.28 -6.68
N ASN A 333 2.04 15.72 -7.94
CA ASN A 333 1.51 17.02 -8.34
C ASN A 333 0.37 16.90 -9.37
N ASP A 334 -0.36 15.78 -9.35
CA ASP A 334 -1.37 15.45 -10.34
C ASP A 334 -2.69 15.05 -9.67
N VAL A 335 -3.75 15.09 -10.46
CA VAL A 335 -5.06 14.53 -10.07
C VAL A 335 -5.26 13.24 -10.83
N ILE A 336 -5.54 12.18 -10.09
CA ILE A 336 -5.69 10.82 -10.61
C ILE A 336 -7.04 10.26 -10.20
N VAL A 337 -7.67 9.49 -11.08
CA VAL A 337 -8.84 8.69 -10.70
C VAL A 337 -8.61 7.24 -11.09
N LEU A 338 -8.71 6.34 -10.12
CA LEU A 338 -8.92 4.92 -10.36
C LEU A 338 -10.43 4.69 -10.52
N ASP A 339 -10.89 4.50 -11.75
CA ASP A 339 -12.30 4.23 -12.06
C ASP A 339 -12.49 2.73 -12.31
N PHE A 340 -12.88 2.02 -11.26
CA PHE A 340 -13.08 0.57 -11.30
C PHE A 340 -14.30 0.19 -12.16
N ASN A 341 -15.32 1.03 -12.22
CA ASN A 341 -16.52 0.79 -13.00
C ASN A 341 -16.24 0.82 -14.51
N ARG A 342 -15.45 1.79 -14.99
CA ARG A 342 -15.05 1.88 -16.40
C ARG A 342 -13.75 1.16 -16.72
N ARG A 343 -13.04 0.68 -15.70
CA ARG A 343 -11.69 0.09 -15.80
C ARG A 343 -10.69 1.04 -16.46
N LEU A 344 -10.66 2.27 -15.95
CA LEU A 344 -9.74 3.31 -16.43
C LEU A 344 -8.96 3.95 -15.28
N LEU A 345 -7.70 4.27 -15.56
CA LEU A 345 -6.93 5.28 -14.85
C LEU A 345 -7.12 6.61 -15.59
N TRP A 346 -7.72 7.60 -14.94
CA TRP A 346 -7.82 8.96 -15.46
C TRP A 346 -6.71 9.83 -14.91
N LEU A 347 -6.00 10.57 -15.77
CA LEU A 347 -4.98 11.56 -15.38
C LEU A 347 -5.40 12.94 -15.88
N LYS A 348 -5.52 13.91 -14.96
CA LYS A 348 -5.92 15.27 -15.33
C LYS A 348 -4.77 16.01 -16.02
N GLN A 349 -5.05 16.55 -17.21
CA GLN A 349 -4.11 17.44 -17.89
C GLN A 349 -4.04 18.78 -17.14
N ARG A 350 -2.81 19.27 -16.92
CA ARG A 350 -2.56 20.54 -16.22
C ARG A 350 -2.94 21.76 -17.04
#